data_AF-A0A2A4LDB9-F1
#
_entry.id   AF-A0A2A4LDB9-F1
#
_cell.length_a   1.000
_cell.length_b   1.000
_cell.length_c   1.000
_cell.angle_alpha   90.00
_cell.angle_beta   90.00
_cell.angle_gamma   90.00
#
_symmetry.space_group_name_H-M   'P 1'
#
loop_
_entity.id
_entity.type
_entity.pdbx_description
1 polymer ?
#
loop_
_entity_poly.entity_id
_entity_poly.type
_entity_poly.pdbx_seq_one_letter_code
_entity_poly.pdbx_strand_id
1 'polypeptide(L)'
;MAIVVPAIGVDNNIHVGAWRGVWWQKNTMGAMMAGQYLIVLADPQQETLFMMGAILFVLAVVPTAVSKAQSPAPLNSVELDLPHLFKNSPASFIGAILCGIISSAWSNFGPIFGQLSGMTNASIATLLAAAMAGSILFQYPLGKLSDMIDRRYAMALAGIIGIGTGTLMTWMADQGTYTWLFYLSVIAYGGVIYSIYSLVVAHANDFAKPGEFVKTSGGLLILYGFGTMAGPLLAAWMMDIFGPSGVFSTTTIAHFAFASYAIYRTFRRRQADVDDRSDFQTVGLTRAQTPETYSLDPRSDDQFGAEQDEDMPPMPPPVKVE
;
A
#
# COMPACT_ATOMS: atom_id res chain seq x y z
N MET A 1 19.89 -20.86 -2.95
CA MET A 1 20.79 -19.92 -2.24
C MET A 1 19.89 -18.89 -1.57
N ALA A 2 19.55 -19.13 -0.29
CA ALA A 2 18.69 -18.23 0.45
C ALA A 2 19.47 -16.94 0.76
N ILE A 3 19.02 -15.81 0.24
CA ILE A 3 19.57 -14.51 0.60
C ILE A 3 19.11 -14.24 2.04
N VAL A 4 19.98 -14.57 3.00
CA VAL A 4 19.80 -14.20 4.40
C VAL A 4 20.12 -12.71 4.50
N VAL A 5 19.08 -11.87 4.45
CA VAL A 5 19.20 -10.45 4.78
C VAL A 5 19.18 -10.33 6.32
N PRO A 6 20.13 -9.62 6.97
CA PRO A 6 20.25 -9.60 8.42
C PRO A 6 19.02 -9.00 9.09
N ALA A 7 18.51 -9.67 10.12
CA ALA A 7 17.46 -9.17 10.98
C ALA A 7 18.00 -8.02 11.86
N ILE A 8 17.91 -6.79 11.37
CA ILE A 8 18.15 -5.60 12.19
C ILE A 8 16.85 -5.27 12.93
N GLY A 9 16.87 -5.50 14.25
CA GLY A 9 15.86 -5.03 15.20
C GLY A 9 14.68 -5.99 15.38
N VAL A 10 14.88 -7.06 16.17
CA VAL A 10 13.78 -7.79 16.80
C VAL A 10 13.55 -7.13 18.16
N ASP A 11 12.50 -6.33 18.26
CA ASP A 11 11.94 -5.91 19.54
C ASP A 11 11.02 -7.05 20.02
N ASN A 12 11.29 -7.61 21.19
CA ASN A 12 10.60 -8.78 21.73
C ASN A 12 9.15 -8.49 22.17
N ASN A 13 8.71 -7.22 22.13
CA ASN A 13 7.36 -6.82 22.52
C ASN A 13 6.35 -6.70 21.36
N ILE A 14 6.73 -7.06 20.13
CA ILE A 14 5.88 -6.92 18.94
C ILE A 14 5.07 -8.21 18.72
N HIS A 15 3.74 -8.10 18.64
CA HIS A 15 2.84 -9.22 18.30
C HIS A 15 3.28 -9.90 16.99
N VAL A 16 3.30 -11.24 16.96
CA VAL A 16 3.89 -12.04 15.86
C VAL A 16 3.32 -11.68 14.48
N GLY A 17 2.04 -11.31 14.42
CA GLY A 17 1.39 -10.82 13.20
C GLY A 17 1.97 -9.50 12.66
N ALA A 18 2.20 -8.52 13.53
CA ALA A 18 2.77 -7.23 13.16
C ALA A 18 4.23 -7.38 12.68
N TRP A 19 5.01 -8.26 13.32
CA TRP A 19 6.39 -8.53 12.89
C TRP A 19 6.46 -9.18 11.51
N ARG A 20 5.55 -10.13 11.22
CA ARG A 20 5.43 -10.75 9.89
C ARG A 20 5.08 -9.72 8.81
N GLY A 21 4.18 -8.79 9.10
CA GLY A 21 3.81 -7.71 8.17
C GLY A 21 4.99 -6.79 7.84
N VAL A 22 5.75 -6.37 8.85
CA VAL A 22 6.95 -5.53 8.66
C VAL A 22 8.04 -6.27 7.89
N TRP A 23 8.27 -7.55 8.22
CA TRP A 23 9.24 -8.38 7.50
C TRP A 23 8.85 -8.51 6.02
N TRP A 24 7.59 -8.83 5.73
CA TRP A 24 7.10 -8.99 4.36
C TRP A 24 7.24 -7.69 3.56
N GLN A 25 6.88 -6.55 4.16
CA GLN A 25 7.02 -5.25 3.54
C GLN A 25 8.49 -4.93 3.18
N LYS A 26 9.42 -5.11 4.13
CA LYS A 26 10.86 -4.87 3.92
C LYS A 26 11.41 -5.68 2.76
N ASN A 27 11.10 -6.98 2.72
CA ASN A 27 11.57 -7.87 1.65
C ASN A 27 10.98 -7.50 0.29
N THR A 28 9.68 -7.21 0.25
CA THR A 28 8.99 -6.84 -1.00
C THR A 28 9.51 -5.52 -1.54
N MET A 29 9.61 -4.49 -0.70
CA MET A 29 10.14 -3.18 -1.10
C MET A 29 11.62 -3.27 -1.50
N GLY A 30 12.43 -4.04 -0.76
CA GLY A 30 13.84 -4.26 -1.11
C GLY A 30 14.01 -4.94 -2.48
N ALA A 31 13.19 -5.93 -2.79
CA ALA A 31 13.18 -6.58 -4.10
C ALA A 31 12.72 -5.61 -5.20
N MET A 32 11.67 -4.81 -4.96
CA MET A 32 11.20 -3.80 -5.92
C MET A 32 12.25 -2.71 -6.18
N MET A 33 12.98 -2.29 -5.14
CA MET A 33 14.11 -1.36 -5.24
C MET A 33 15.23 -1.92 -6.10
N ALA A 34 15.64 -3.18 -5.85
CA ALA A 34 16.63 -3.85 -6.68
C ALA A 34 16.17 -3.94 -8.15
N GLY A 35 14.88 -4.21 -8.37
CA GLY A 35 14.26 -4.20 -9.70
C GLY A 35 14.37 -2.86 -10.42
N GLN A 36 14.26 -1.72 -9.71
CA GLN A 36 14.42 -0.40 -10.34
C GLN A 36 15.79 -0.22 -10.99
N TYR A 37 16.85 -0.77 -10.40
CA TYR A 37 18.22 -0.64 -10.92
C TYR A 37 18.52 -1.54 -12.12
N LEU A 38 17.62 -2.46 -12.49
CA LEU A 38 17.77 -3.22 -13.74
C LEU A 38 17.81 -2.30 -14.96
N ILE A 39 17.12 -1.15 -14.91
CA ILE A 39 17.09 -0.15 -15.99
C ILE A 39 18.48 0.49 -16.26
N VAL A 40 19.44 0.32 -15.36
CA VAL A 40 20.83 0.79 -15.52
C VAL A 40 21.67 -0.22 -16.30
N LEU A 41 21.29 -1.49 -16.29
CA LEU A 41 22.09 -2.59 -16.86
C LEU A 41 21.88 -2.76 -18.37
N ALA A 42 20.74 -2.32 -18.90
CA ALA A 42 20.44 -2.40 -20.32
C ALA A 42 19.55 -1.23 -20.77
N ASP A 43 19.54 -0.97 -22.08
CA ASP A 43 18.71 0.05 -22.70
C ASP A 43 17.22 -0.32 -22.58
N PRO A 44 16.36 0.56 -22.02
CA PRO A 44 14.92 0.34 -21.92
C PRO A 44 14.20 0.20 -23.26
N GLN A 45 14.82 0.64 -24.36
CA GLN A 45 14.26 0.53 -25.70
C GLN A 45 14.46 -0.86 -26.32
N GLN A 46 15.28 -1.71 -25.72
CA GLN A 46 15.57 -3.06 -26.20
C GLN A 46 14.76 -4.12 -25.44
N GLU A 47 14.56 -5.29 -26.06
CA GLU A 47 13.84 -6.42 -25.46
C GLU A 47 14.55 -7.05 -24.25
N THR A 48 15.83 -6.74 -24.02
CA THR A 48 16.68 -7.36 -23.00
C THR A 48 16.08 -7.28 -21.59
N LEU A 49 15.62 -6.09 -21.16
CA LEU A 49 15.02 -5.91 -19.83
C LEU A 49 13.70 -6.68 -19.70
N PHE A 50 12.91 -6.75 -20.77
CA PHE A 50 11.67 -7.52 -20.81
C PHE A 50 11.96 -9.03 -20.66
N MET A 51 12.96 -9.55 -21.38
CA MET A 51 13.38 -10.95 -21.26
C MET A 51 13.93 -11.27 -19.87
N MET A 52 14.75 -10.39 -19.28
CA MET A 52 15.23 -10.56 -17.90
C MET A 52 14.07 -10.62 -16.91
N GLY A 53 13.08 -9.73 -17.04
CA GLY A 53 11.87 -9.75 -16.23
C GLY A 53 11.09 -11.05 -16.38
N ALA A 54 10.93 -11.55 -17.61
CA ALA A 54 10.26 -12.83 -17.87
C ALA A 54 11.00 -14.01 -17.22
N ILE A 55 12.33 -14.07 -17.31
CA ILE A 55 13.15 -15.11 -16.66
C ILE A 55 12.97 -15.07 -15.15
N LEU A 56 13.08 -13.88 -14.54
CA LEU A 56 12.88 -13.71 -13.09
C LEU A 56 11.47 -14.12 -12.66
N PHE A 57 10.46 -13.79 -13.46
CA PHE A 57 9.07 -14.19 -13.20
C PHE A 57 8.90 -15.71 -13.26
N VAL A 58 9.42 -16.38 -14.28
CA VAL A 58 9.38 -17.85 -14.39
C VAL A 58 10.09 -18.50 -13.20
N LEU A 59 11.25 -17.98 -12.79
CA LEU A 59 11.97 -18.46 -11.60
C LEU A 59 11.17 -18.24 -10.31
N ALA A 60 10.43 -17.13 -10.19
CA ALA A 60 9.58 -16.84 -9.04
C ALA A 60 8.35 -17.77 -8.95
N VAL A 61 7.87 -18.30 -10.08
CA VAL A 61 6.77 -19.29 -10.10
C VAL A 61 7.22 -20.65 -9.56
N VAL A 62 8.49 -21.04 -9.70
CA VAL A 62 8.97 -22.37 -9.26
C VAL A 62 8.70 -22.64 -7.77
N PRO A 63 9.06 -21.75 -6.81
CA PRO A 63 8.70 -21.95 -5.40
C PRO A 63 7.20 -22.05 -5.16
N THR A 64 6.39 -21.27 -5.89
CA THR A 64 4.93 -21.32 -5.75
C THR A 64 4.34 -22.65 -6.25
N ALA A 65 4.89 -23.21 -7.33
CA ALA A 65 4.45 -24.49 -7.89
C ALA A 65 4.85 -25.70 -7.02
N VAL A 66 5.95 -25.60 -6.26
CA VAL A 66 6.42 -26.66 -5.35
C VAL A 66 5.81 -26.52 -3.94
N SER A 67 5.22 -25.37 -3.63
CA SER A 67 4.61 -25.10 -2.32
C SER A 67 3.42 -26.01 -2.08
N LYS A 68 3.41 -26.67 -0.91
CA LYS A 68 2.25 -27.40 -0.36
C LYS A 68 1.45 -26.57 0.64
N ALA A 69 1.70 -25.26 0.72
CA ALA A 69 0.96 -24.38 1.60
C ALA A 69 -0.53 -24.44 1.22
N GLN A 70 -1.38 -24.80 2.18
CA GLN A 70 -2.81 -24.83 1.94
C GLN A 70 -3.31 -23.41 1.68
N SER A 71 -4.09 -23.24 0.62
CA SER A 71 -4.81 -21.99 0.36
C SER A 71 -5.73 -21.72 1.55
N PRO A 72 -5.74 -20.49 2.11
CA PRO A 72 -6.68 -20.12 3.16
C PRO A 72 -8.11 -20.42 2.70
N ALA A 73 -8.96 -20.88 3.62
CA ALA A 73 -10.36 -21.12 3.32
C ALA A 73 -11.00 -19.89 2.64
N PRO A 74 -11.83 -20.08 1.60
CA PRO A 74 -12.53 -18.98 0.94
C PRO A 74 -13.22 -18.13 2.00
N LEU A 75 -12.97 -16.82 1.97
CA LEU A 75 -13.68 -15.90 2.85
C LEU A 75 -15.16 -15.98 2.47
N ASN A 76 -16.04 -16.23 3.45
CA ASN A 76 -17.50 -16.21 3.27
C ASN A 76 -17.90 -15.02 2.40
N SER A 77 -18.82 -15.21 1.45
CA SER A 77 -19.31 -14.16 0.56
C SER A 77 -19.70 -12.92 1.36
N VAL A 78 -18.85 -11.90 1.36
CA VAL A 78 -19.10 -10.68 2.10
C VAL A 78 -19.80 -9.69 1.18
N GLU A 79 -21.07 -9.42 1.44
CA GLU A 79 -21.79 -8.37 0.71
C GLU A 79 -21.19 -7.00 1.03
N LEU A 80 -20.66 -6.34 0.01
CA LEU A 80 -20.07 -5.01 0.10
C LEU A 80 -21.17 -3.97 0.28
N ASP A 81 -21.04 -3.14 1.32
CA ASP A 81 -22.01 -2.07 1.64
C ASP A 81 -21.27 -0.72 1.74
N LEU A 82 -21.05 -0.10 0.58
CA LEU A 82 -20.40 1.21 0.49
C LEU A 82 -21.18 2.32 1.21
N PRO A 83 -22.53 2.38 1.16
CA PRO A 83 -23.30 3.33 1.98
C PRO A 83 -23.05 3.17 3.47
N HIS A 84 -23.00 1.93 3.98
CA HIS A 84 -22.68 1.67 5.38
C HIS A 84 -21.25 2.07 5.71
N LEU A 85 -20.29 1.74 4.86
CA LEU A 85 -18.88 2.12 5.03
C LEU A 85 -18.74 3.66 5.11
N PHE A 86 -19.43 4.39 4.24
CA PHE A 86 -19.42 5.86 4.27
C PHE A 86 -20.04 6.39 5.57
N LYS A 87 -21.18 5.85 6.02
CA LYS A 87 -21.80 6.26 7.29
C LYS A 87 -20.90 5.97 8.49
N ASN A 88 -20.17 4.85 8.45
CA ASN A 88 -19.36 4.41 9.57
C ASN A 88 -18.00 5.12 9.64
N SER A 89 -17.28 5.21 8.52
CA SER A 89 -16.01 5.94 8.44
C SER A 89 -15.92 6.80 7.17
N PRO A 90 -16.53 8.00 7.18
CA PRO A 90 -16.41 8.92 6.05
C PRO A 90 -14.95 9.30 5.74
N ALA A 91 -14.13 9.46 6.80
CA ALA A 91 -12.71 9.81 6.68
C ALA A 91 -11.94 8.73 5.91
N SER A 92 -12.15 7.45 6.24
CA SER A 92 -11.52 6.37 5.49
C SER A 92 -12.10 6.20 4.09
N PHE A 93 -13.39 6.41 3.91
CA PHE A 93 -14.04 6.31 2.59
C PHE A 93 -13.40 7.28 1.57
N ILE A 94 -13.36 8.57 1.91
CA ILE A 94 -12.74 9.59 1.05
C ILE A 94 -11.21 9.40 1.03
N GLY A 95 -10.63 9.03 2.17
CA GLY A 95 -9.21 8.75 2.29
C GLY A 95 -8.72 7.67 1.33
N ALA A 96 -9.47 6.56 1.18
CA ALA A 96 -9.10 5.46 0.28
C ALA A 96 -9.03 5.91 -1.18
N ILE A 97 -10.02 6.69 -1.64
CA ILE A 97 -10.03 7.25 -3.00
C ILE A 97 -8.80 8.14 -3.21
N LEU A 98 -8.52 9.03 -2.26
CA LEU A 98 -7.37 9.93 -2.35
C LEU A 98 -6.04 9.18 -2.29
N CYS A 99 -5.93 8.13 -1.47
CA CYS A 99 -4.76 7.24 -1.47
C CYS A 99 -4.54 6.60 -2.85
N GLY A 100 -5.63 6.17 -3.52
CA GLY A 100 -5.57 5.62 -4.87
C GLY A 100 -5.05 6.64 -5.89
N ILE A 101 -5.55 7.88 -5.82
CA ILE A 101 -5.11 8.98 -6.69
C ILE A 101 -3.61 9.24 -6.49
N ILE A 102 -3.18 9.43 -5.23
CA ILE A 102 -1.78 9.74 -4.89
C ILE A 102 -0.86 8.59 -5.36
N SER A 103 -1.20 7.36 -5.00
CA SER A 103 -0.40 6.17 -5.28
C SER A 103 -0.24 5.91 -6.78
N SER A 104 -1.33 5.99 -7.53
CA SER A 104 -1.31 5.74 -8.98
C SER A 104 -0.66 6.87 -9.76
N ALA A 105 -0.87 8.13 -9.37
CA ALA A 105 -0.19 9.28 -9.99
C ALA A 105 1.34 9.10 -9.90
N TRP A 106 1.87 8.84 -8.71
CA TRP A 106 3.31 8.59 -8.54
C TRP A 106 3.78 7.33 -9.27
N SER A 107 3.08 6.21 -9.14
CA SER A 107 3.56 4.93 -9.68
C SER A 107 3.62 4.91 -11.21
N ASN A 108 2.72 5.64 -11.89
CA ASN A 108 2.71 5.72 -13.35
C ASN A 108 3.59 6.86 -13.86
N PHE A 109 3.54 8.04 -13.22
CA PHE A 109 4.18 9.24 -13.76
C PHE A 109 5.48 9.64 -13.06
N GLY A 110 5.85 9.03 -11.93
CA GLY A 110 7.16 9.21 -11.32
C GLY A 110 8.34 8.88 -12.25
N PRO A 111 8.32 7.73 -12.96
CA PRO A 111 9.32 7.42 -13.97
C PRO A 111 9.28 8.37 -15.17
N ILE A 112 8.07 8.72 -15.64
CA ILE A 112 7.85 9.60 -16.78
C ILE A 112 8.38 11.01 -16.49
N PHE A 113 8.16 11.53 -15.29
CA PHE A 113 8.76 12.77 -14.82
C PHE A 113 10.28 12.75 -15.02
N GLY A 114 10.96 11.71 -14.53
CA GLY A 114 12.40 11.63 -14.64
C GLY A 114 12.88 11.58 -16.09
N GLN A 115 12.15 10.86 -16.95
CA GLN A 115 12.44 10.82 -18.39
C GLN A 115 12.26 12.19 -19.06
N LEU A 116 11.13 12.86 -18.84
CA LEU A 116 10.83 14.16 -19.43
C LEU A 116 11.72 15.28 -18.88
N SER A 117 12.21 15.12 -17.64
CA SER A 117 13.19 16.00 -17.01
C SER A 117 14.63 15.74 -17.46
N GLY A 118 14.87 14.82 -18.40
CA GLY A 118 16.20 14.52 -18.93
C GLY A 118 17.13 13.82 -17.91
N MET A 119 16.57 13.18 -16.88
CA MET A 119 17.35 12.44 -15.90
C MET A 119 17.93 11.17 -16.54
N THR A 120 19.13 10.78 -16.09
CA THR A 120 19.73 9.50 -16.51
C THR A 120 18.93 8.30 -15.96
N ASN A 121 19.02 7.14 -16.60
CA ASN A 121 18.40 5.89 -16.10
C ASN A 121 18.77 5.60 -14.63
N ALA A 122 20.02 5.85 -14.24
CA ALA A 122 20.48 5.67 -12.86
C ALA A 122 19.79 6.65 -11.89
N SER A 123 19.58 7.89 -12.30
CA SER A 123 18.87 8.90 -11.51
C SER A 123 17.37 8.57 -11.41
N ILE A 124 16.75 8.06 -12.46
CA ILE A 124 15.34 7.59 -12.44
C ILE A 124 15.20 6.38 -11.52
N ALA A 125 16.09 5.39 -11.62
CA ALA A 125 16.11 4.24 -10.71
C ALA A 125 16.26 4.69 -9.25
N THR A 126 17.16 5.65 -9.01
CA THR A 126 17.41 6.21 -7.67
C THR A 126 16.20 6.99 -7.15
N LEU A 127 15.49 7.73 -8.01
CA LEU A 127 14.25 8.44 -7.66
C LEU A 127 13.18 7.47 -7.14
N LEU A 128 12.93 6.39 -7.88
CA LEU A 128 11.91 5.40 -7.53
C LEU A 128 12.33 4.60 -6.30
N ALA A 129 13.60 4.19 -6.23
CA ALA A 129 14.16 3.49 -5.08
C ALA A 129 14.16 4.35 -3.81
N ALA A 130 14.42 5.66 -3.91
CA ALA A 130 14.37 6.59 -2.79
C ALA A 130 12.97 6.68 -2.17
N ALA A 131 11.91 6.71 -2.99
CA ALA A 131 10.54 6.67 -2.48
C ALA A 131 10.23 5.34 -1.77
N MET A 132 10.68 4.22 -2.32
CA MET A 132 10.54 2.91 -1.68
C MET A 132 11.32 2.81 -0.37
N ALA A 133 12.55 3.35 -0.32
CA ALA A 133 13.34 3.45 0.91
C ALA A 133 12.61 4.26 1.99
N GLY A 134 11.96 5.35 1.59
CA GLY A 134 11.03 6.12 2.42
C GLY A 134 9.98 5.24 3.10
N SER A 135 9.31 4.36 2.34
CA SER A 135 8.30 3.47 2.90
C SER A 135 8.85 2.54 3.98
N ILE A 136 10.06 2.01 3.80
CA ILE A 136 10.71 1.11 4.77
C ILE A 136 11.03 1.87 6.05
N LEU A 137 11.51 3.11 5.92
CA LEU A 137 11.92 3.94 7.05
C LEU A 137 10.72 4.47 7.85
N PHE A 138 9.67 4.91 7.17
CA PHE A 138 8.58 5.68 7.79
C PHE A 138 7.32 4.86 8.08
N GLN A 139 7.12 3.68 7.47
CA GLN A 139 5.87 2.93 7.68
C GLN A 139 5.70 2.48 9.13
N TYR A 140 6.75 1.94 9.77
CA TYR A 140 6.70 1.56 11.18
C TYR A 140 6.46 2.74 12.13
N PRO A 141 7.24 3.84 12.08
CA PRO A 141 6.99 4.96 13.00
C PRO A 141 5.65 5.65 12.77
N LEU A 142 5.18 5.79 11.51
CA LEU A 142 3.85 6.33 11.23
C LEU A 142 2.74 5.40 11.72
N GLY A 143 2.91 4.07 11.56
CA GLY A 143 1.99 3.07 12.10
C GLY A 143 1.89 3.16 13.61
N LYS A 144 3.02 3.11 14.32
CA LYS A 144 3.08 3.23 15.78
C LYS A 144 2.51 4.56 16.27
N LEU A 145 2.83 5.66 15.60
CA LEU A 145 2.25 6.96 15.93
C LEU A 145 0.72 6.92 15.83
N SER A 146 0.19 6.27 14.79
CA SER A 146 -1.26 6.15 14.59
C SER A 146 -1.99 5.34 15.66
N ASP A 147 -1.31 4.41 16.32
CA ASP A 147 -1.87 3.67 17.45
C ASP A 147 -1.87 4.53 18.73
N MET A 148 -0.90 5.43 18.88
CA MET A 148 -0.76 6.29 20.07
C MET A 148 -1.66 7.54 20.07
N ILE A 149 -2.12 8.00 18.90
CA ILE A 149 -2.96 9.21 18.75
C ILE A 149 -4.29 8.86 18.07
N ASP A 150 -5.19 9.84 17.92
CA ASP A 150 -6.35 9.64 17.03
C ASP A 150 -5.84 9.41 15.59
N ARG A 151 -6.24 8.30 14.97
CA ARG A 151 -5.79 7.95 13.61
C ARG A 151 -6.03 9.05 12.58
N ARG A 152 -7.02 9.92 12.77
CA ARG A 152 -7.26 11.09 11.90
C ARG A 152 -6.14 12.13 11.99
N TYR A 153 -5.50 12.30 13.15
CA TYR A 153 -4.31 13.15 13.27
C TYR A 153 -3.11 12.53 12.58
N ALA A 154 -2.94 11.20 12.66
CA ALA A 154 -1.88 10.51 11.92
C ALA A 154 -2.07 10.63 10.39
N MET A 155 -3.30 10.47 9.91
CA MET A 155 -3.68 10.74 8.52
C MET A 155 -3.38 12.19 8.13
N ALA A 156 -3.80 13.15 8.95
CA ALA A 156 -3.56 14.57 8.69
C ALA A 156 -2.07 14.91 8.63
N LEU A 157 -1.27 14.38 9.56
CA LEU A 157 0.18 14.54 9.58
C LEU A 157 0.84 13.97 8.32
N ALA A 158 0.47 12.75 7.93
CA ALA A 158 0.97 12.15 6.69
C ALA A 158 0.59 12.98 5.46
N GLY A 159 -0.64 13.51 5.43
CA GLY A 159 -1.08 14.47 4.42
C GLY A 159 -0.23 15.75 4.40
N ILE A 160 0.03 16.36 5.55
CA ILE A 160 0.86 17.57 5.67
C ILE A 160 2.30 17.34 5.20
N ILE A 161 2.89 16.20 5.57
CA ILE A 161 4.22 15.80 5.07
C ILE A 161 4.20 15.66 3.55
N GLY A 162 3.16 15.02 2.99
CA GLY A 162 2.96 14.90 1.54
C GLY A 162 2.82 16.25 0.83
N ILE A 163 2.11 17.21 1.44
CA ILE A 163 2.00 18.59 0.92
C ILE A 163 3.37 19.26 0.91
N GLY A 164 4.10 19.22 2.03
CA GLY A 164 5.40 19.87 2.15
C GLY A 164 6.44 19.29 1.20
N THR A 165 6.54 17.96 1.14
CA THR A 165 7.46 17.25 0.24
C THR A 165 7.08 17.43 -1.22
N GLY A 166 5.79 17.29 -1.57
CA GLY A 166 5.31 17.48 -2.94
C GLY A 166 5.48 18.92 -3.44
N THR A 167 5.24 19.93 -2.58
CA THR A 167 5.48 21.34 -2.92
C THR A 167 6.96 21.61 -3.15
N LEU A 168 7.83 21.10 -2.26
CA LEU A 168 9.27 21.25 -2.40
C LEU A 168 9.79 20.55 -3.67
N MET A 169 9.31 19.34 -3.95
CA MET A 169 9.65 18.59 -5.16
C MET A 169 9.19 19.32 -6.43
N THR A 170 7.97 19.88 -6.43
CA THR A 170 7.45 20.70 -7.54
C THR A 170 8.36 21.89 -7.79
N TRP A 171 8.66 22.68 -6.75
CA TRP A 171 9.51 23.85 -6.86
C TRP A 171 10.92 23.51 -7.36
N MET A 172 11.56 22.47 -6.82
CA MET A 172 12.90 22.06 -7.25
C MET A 172 12.91 21.52 -8.69
N ALA A 173 11.85 20.79 -9.09
CA ALA A 173 11.69 20.28 -10.44
C ALA A 173 11.53 21.40 -11.47
N ASP A 174 10.76 22.44 -11.17
CA ASP A 174 10.60 23.61 -12.04
C ASP A 174 11.92 24.39 -12.23
N GLN A 175 12.80 24.36 -11.22
CA GLN A 175 14.15 24.91 -11.31
C GLN A 175 15.17 23.95 -11.95
N GLY A 176 14.76 22.75 -12.38
CA GLY A 176 15.66 21.73 -12.93
C GLY A 176 16.73 21.24 -11.94
N THR A 177 16.47 21.34 -10.63
CA THR A 177 17.47 21.11 -9.58
C THR A 177 17.23 19.78 -8.87
N TYR A 178 18.05 18.76 -9.16
CA TYR A 178 17.92 17.41 -8.59
C TYR A 178 19.04 17.06 -7.59
N THR A 179 19.22 17.90 -6.57
CA THR A 179 20.26 17.74 -5.54
C THR A 179 19.86 16.73 -4.45
N TRP A 180 20.74 16.49 -3.46
CA TRP A 180 20.46 15.61 -2.32
C TRP A 180 19.15 15.97 -1.58
N LEU A 181 18.78 17.25 -1.52
CA LEU A 181 17.56 17.73 -0.89
C LEU A 181 16.30 17.26 -1.63
N PHE A 182 16.35 17.15 -2.96
CA PHE A 182 15.26 16.62 -3.76
C PHE A 182 15.02 15.14 -3.41
N TYR A 183 16.08 14.34 -3.34
CA TYR A 183 15.98 12.92 -2.97
C TYR A 183 15.54 12.72 -1.50
N LEU A 184 15.95 13.59 -0.57
CA LEU A 184 15.40 13.54 0.79
C LEU A 184 13.90 13.84 0.82
N SER A 185 13.44 14.79 0.00
CA SER A 185 12.02 15.09 -0.14
C SER A 185 11.26 13.88 -0.70
N VAL A 186 11.84 13.19 -1.69
CA VAL A 186 11.31 11.95 -2.26
C VAL A 186 11.27 10.82 -1.23
N ILE A 187 12.27 10.69 -0.36
CA ILE A 187 12.27 9.70 0.74
C ILE A 187 11.13 9.99 1.72
N ALA A 188 10.99 11.24 2.16
CA ALA A 188 9.90 11.63 3.06
C ALA A 188 8.52 11.46 2.42
N TYR A 189 8.38 11.80 1.14
CA TYR A 189 7.19 11.57 0.33
C TYR A 189 6.85 10.07 0.21
N GLY A 190 7.87 9.26 -0.09
CA GLY A 190 7.80 7.80 -0.11
C GLY A 190 7.30 7.21 1.20
N GLY A 191 7.73 7.79 2.32
CA GLY A 191 7.26 7.40 3.64
C GLY A 191 5.75 7.53 3.81
N VAL A 192 5.15 8.58 3.28
CA VAL A 192 3.70 8.82 3.42
C VAL A 192 2.88 8.10 2.36
N ILE A 193 3.26 8.14 1.09
CA ILE A 193 2.48 7.55 -0.01
C ILE A 193 2.20 6.05 0.18
N TYR A 194 3.17 5.30 0.72
CA TYR A 194 3.01 3.87 0.96
C TYR A 194 2.38 3.53 2.32
N SER A 195 2.21 4.52 3.21
CA SER A 195 1.68 4.31 4.57
C SER A 195 0.24 4.78 4.72
N ILE A 196 -0.19 5.80 3.97
CA ILE A 196 -1.52 6.43 4.11
C ILE A 196 -2.68 5.45 3.91
N TYR A 197 -2.56 4.46 3.02
CA TYR A 197 -3.63 3.47 2.82
C TYR A 197 -3.80 2.56 4.05
N SER A 198 -2.70 2.12 4.66
CA SER A 198 -2.75 1.33 5.90
C SER A 198 -3.37 2.14 7.04
N LEU A 199 -3.07 3.44 7.13
CA LEU A 199 -3.72 4.35 8.10
C LEU A 199 -5.23 4.46 7.87
N VAL A 200 -5.66 4.59 6.62
CA VAL A 200 -7.07 4.63 6.21
C VAL A 200 -7.80 3.34 6.59
N VAL A 201 -7.19 2.18 6.32
CA VAL A 201 -7.75 0.86 6.65
C VAL A 201 -7.84 0.70 8.17
N ALA A 202 -6.78 1.01 8.91
CA ALA A 202 -6.79 0.95 10.36
C ALA A 202 -7.88 1.87 10.96
N HIS A 203 -8.01 3.09 10.43
CA HIS A 203 -9.06 4.01 10.86
C HIS A 203 -10.48 3.52 10.58
N ALA A 204 -10.73 2.80 9.49
CA ALA A 204 -12.07 2.26 9.24
C ALA A 204 -12.37 1.08 10.17
N ASN A 205 -11.37 0.24 10.43
CA ASN A 205 -11.53 -0.96 11.25
C ASN A 205 -11.73 -0.63 12.73
N ASP A 206 -11.18 0.47 13.25
CA ASP A 206 -11.49 0.97 14.60
C ASP A 206 -13.00 1.24 14.82
N PHE A 207 -13.79 1.42 13.76
CA PHE A 207 -15.24 1.64 13.84
C PHE A 207 -16.04 0.43 13.33
N ALA A 208 -15.40 -0.60 12.79
CA ALA A 208 -16.06 -1.78 12.26
C ALA A 208 -16.52 -2.70 13.40
N LYS A 209 -17.62 -3.43 13.23
CA LYS A 209 -18.03 -4.42 14.22
C LYS A 209 -17.08 -5.62 14.19
N PRO A 210 -16.95 -6.38 15.31
CA PRO A 210 -16.19 -7.63 15.31
C PRO A 210 -16.63 -8.55 14.15
N GLY A 211 -15.67 -9.02 13.36
CA GLY A 211 -15.93 -9.86 12.18
C GLY A 211 -16.18 -9.12 10.85
N GLU A 212 -16.37 -7.80 10.86
CA GLU A 212 -16.59 -7.00 9.63
C GLU A 212 -15.30 -6.47 8.99
N PHE A 213 -14.12 -6.90 9.47
CA PHE A 213 -12.81 -6.44 8.98
C PHE A 213 -12.66 -6.65 7.46
N VAL A 214 -13.00 -7.85 6.99
CA VAL A 214 -12.90 -8.22 5.57
C VAL A 214 -13.85 -7.38 4.72
N LYS A 215 -15.09 -7.17 5.19
CA LYS A 215 -16.09 -6.31 4.53
C LYS A 215 -15.60 -4.89 4.36
N THR A 216 -15.10 -4.33 5.46
CA THR A 216 -14.64 -2.94 5.54
C THR A 216 -13.41 -2.75 4.67
N SER A 217 -12.42 -3.62 4.78
CA SER A 217 -11.18 -3.54 4.01
C SER A 217 -11.40 -3.81 2.52
N GLY A 218 -12.31 -4.73 2.16
CA GLY A 218 -12.73 -4.96 0.77
C GLY A 218 -13.41 -3.75 0.15
N GLY A 219 -14.34 -3.10 0.87
CA GLY A 219 -14.98 -1.87 0.42
C GLY A 219 -13.98 -0.72 0.21
N LEU A 220 -13.00 -0.56 1.11
CA LEU A 220 -11.93 0.42 0.94
C LEU A 220 -11.03 0.12 -0.26
N LEU A 221 -10.77 -1.16 -0.55
CA LEU A 221 -9.96 -1.54 -1.70
C LEU A 221 -10.63 -1.16 -3.03
N ILE A 222 -11.96 -1.30 -3.12
CA ILE A 222 -12.73 -0.84 -4.28
C ILE A 222 -12.63 0.68 -4.44
N LEU A 223 -12.78 1.42 -3.35
CA LEU A 223 -12.64 2.89 -3.36
C LEU A 223 -11.23 3.33 -3.75
N TYR A 224 -10.21 2.63 -3.26
CA TYR A 224 -8.84 2.80 -3.69
C TYR A 224 -8.71 2.56 -5.20
N GLY A 225 -9.34 1.51 -5.74
CA GLY A 225 -9.42 1.23 -7.18
C GLY A 225 -10.02 2.36 -8.01
N PHE A 226 -11.10 3.01 -7.55
CA PHE A 226 -11.61 4.22 -8.22
C PHE A 226 -10.57 5.34 -8.24
N GLY A 227 -9.86 5.52 -7.14
CA GLY A 227 -8.76 6.47 -7.05
C GLY A 227 -7.61 6.14 -8.02
N THR A 228 -7.25 4.87 -8.17
CA THR A 228 -6.16 4.46 -9.07
C THR A 228 -6.49 4.62 -10.55
N MET A 229 -7.77 4.62 -10.92
CA MET A 229 -8.21 4.99 -12.27
C MET A 229 -8.14 6.51 -12.49
N ALA A 230 -8.55 7.31 -11.50
CA ALA A 230 -8.56 8.76 -11.60
C ALA A 230 -7.15 9.39 -11.56
N GLY A 231 -6.24 8.83 -10.76
CA GLY A 231 -4.92 9.42 -10.52
C GLY A 231 -4.06 9.63 -11.78
N PRO A 232 -3.90 8.64 -12.68
CA PRO A 232 -3.14 8.80 -13.91
C PRO A 232 -3.74 9.86 -14.84
N LEU A 233 -5.08 9.96 -14.91
CA LEU A 233 -5.77 10.97 -15.72
C LEU A 233 -5.50 12.38 -15.20
N LEU A 234 -5.60 12.58 -13.89
CA LEU A 234 -5.31 13.85 -13.24
C LEU A 234 -3.82 14.22 -13.38
N ALA A 235 -2.92 13.25 -13.19
CA ALA A 235 -1.48 13.45 -13.33
C ALA A 235 -1.09 13.83 -14.75
N ALA A 236 -1.59 13.11 -15.76
CA ALA A 236 -1.37 13.45 -17.17
C ALA A 236 -1.85 14.87 -17.48
N TRP A 237 -3.07 15.21 -17.08
CA TRP A 237 -3.64 16.54 -17.31
C TRP A 237 -2.85 17.66 -16.64
N MET A 238 -2.39 17.45 -15.40
CA MET A 238 -1.53 18.42 -14.72
C MET A 238 -0.16 18.51 -15.37
N MET A 239 0.38 17.42 -15.92
CA MET A 239 1.65 17.43 -16.65
C MET A 239 1.57 18.14 -18.00
N ASP A 240 0.42 18.13 -18.66
CA ASP A 240 0.18 18.93 -19.87
C ASP A 240 0.20 20.44 -19.56
N ILE A 241 -0.27 20.85 -18.38
CA ILE A 241 -0.38 22.27 -17.99
C ILE A 241 0.92 22.79 -17.38
N PHE A 242 1.49 22.06 -16.43
CA PHE A 242 2.64 22.48 -15.63
C PHE A 242 3.97 21.89 -16.10
N GLY A 243 3.95 21.03 -17.13
CA GLY A 243 5.11 20.26 -17.54
C GLY A 243 5.41 19.10 -16.59
N PRO A 244 6.64 18.56 -16.58
CA PRO A 244 6.94 17.32 -15.85
C PRO A 244 6.59 17.35 -14.35
N SER A 245 6.70 18.50 -13.69
CA SER A 245 6.41 18.68 -12.27
C SER A 245 4.93 18.52 -11.91
N GLY A 246 4.03 18.53 -12.91
CA GLY A 246 2.58 18.35 -12.72
C GLY A 246 2.19 17.07 -11.97
N VAL A 247 3.02 16.01 -12.02
CA VAL A 247 2.82 14.81 -11.18
C VAL A 247 2.90 15.13 -9.69
N PHE A 248 3.85 15.98 -9.28
CA PHE A 248 4.00 16.38 -7.88
C PHE A 248 2.90 17.33 -7.46
N SER A 249 2.47 18.25 -8.33
CA SER A 249 1.31 19.12 -8.08
C SER A 249 0.03 18.32 -7.87
N THR A 250 -0.22 17.31 -8.71
CA THR A 250 -1.37 16.40 -8.58
C THR A 250 -1.40 15.73 -7.22
N THR A 251 -0.27 15.14 -6.82
CA THR A 251 -0.19 14.44 -5.54
C THR A 251 -0.25 15.40 -4.37
N THR A 252 0.27 16.63 -4.50
CA THR A 252 0.19 17.68 -3.48
C THR A 252 -1.24 18.12 -3.23
N ILE A 253 -2.01 18.35 -4.30
CA ILE A 253 -3.44 18.69 -4.21
C ILE A 253 -4.23 17.54 -3.57
N ALA A 254 -3.95 16.30 -3.95
CA ALA A 254 -4.60 15.14 -3.35
C ALA A 254 -4.24 14.95 -1.86
N HIS A 255 -2.98 15.18 -1.47
CA HIS A 255 -2.56 15.19 -0.06
C HIS A 255 -3.19 16.35 0.72
N PHE A 256 -3.36 17.52 0.11
CA PHE A 256 -4.09 18.64 0.69
C PHE A 256 -5.54 18.25 0.98
N ALA A 257 -6.26 17.72 0.00
CA ALA A 257 -7.62 17.21 0.19
C ALA A 257 -7.68 16.14 1.29
N PHE A 258 -6.69 15.23 1.33
CA PHE A 258 -6.60 14.16 2.32
C PHE A 258 -6.41 14.71 3.73
N ALA A 259 -5.44 15.61 3.93
CA ALA A 259 -5.17 16.26 5.20
C ALA A 259 -6.35 17.10 5.69
N SER A 260 -6.87 17.97 4.82
CA SER A 260 -7.99 18.85 5.15
C SER A 260 -9.24 18.06 5.53
N TYR A 261 -9.53 16.98 4.82
CA TYR A 261 -10.69 16.15 5.13
C TYR A 261 -10.51 15.36 6.43
N ALA A 262 -9.32 14.81 6.68
CA ALA A 262 -9.00 14.16 7.95
C ALA A 262 -9.17 15.13 9.15
N ILE A 263 -8.59 16.34 9.05
CA ILE A 263 -8.72 17.40 10.06
C ILE A 263 -10.18 17.80 10.27
N TYR A 264 -10.92 18.06 9.18
CA TYR A 264 -12.34 18.40 9.25
C TYR A 264 -13.15 17.34 10.01
N ARG A 265 -12.86 16.06 9.75
CA ARG A 265 -13.55 14.95 10.40
C ARG A 265 -13.18 14.81 11.88
N THR A 266 -12.01 15.25 12.31
CA THR A 266 -11.62 15.27 13.73
C THR A 266 -12.59 16.10 14.57
N PHE A 267 -13.04 17.25 14.07
CA PHE A 267 -13.97 18.13 14.80
C PHE A 267 -15.43 17.65 14.80
N ARG A 268 -15.78 16.63 14.00
CA ARG A 268 -17.18 16.22 13.76
C ARG A 268 -17.59 14.93 14.49
N ARG A 269 -16.64 14.14 15.03
CA ARG A 269 -16.94 12.86 15.69
C ARG A 269 -15.93 12.56 16.79
N ARG A 270 -16.43 12.06 17.93
CA ARG A 270 -15.59 11.61 19.05
C ARG A 270 -14.74 10.40 18.63
N GLN A 271 -13.52 10.35 19.16
CA GLN A 271 -12.55 9.27 18.97
C GLN A 271 -13.14 7.93 19.45
N ALA A 272 -12.85 6.83 18.74
CA ALA A 272 -13.18 5.47 19.20
C ALA A 272 -12.36 5.13 20.45
N ASP A 273 -12.93 4.35 21.37
CA ASP A 273 -12.27 4.02 22.64
C ASP A 273 -10.93 3.30 22.39
N VAL A 274 -9.95 3.48 23.28
CA VAL A 274 -8.58 2.98 23.09
C VAL A 274 -8.50 1.47 23.29
N ASP A 275 -9.33 0.93 24.19
CA ASP A 275 -9.33 -0.50 24.56
C ASP A 275 -9.92 -1.42 23.46
N ASP A 276 -10.70 -0.87 22.52
CA ASP A 276 -11.35 -1.63 21.43
C ASP A 276 -10.51 -1.68 20.13
N ARG A 277 -9.29 -1.13 20.12
CA ARG A 277 -8.47 -1.01 18.90
C ARG A 277 -7.59 -2.22 18.68
N SER A 278 -7.54 -2.69 17.44
CA SER A 278 -6.49 -3.60 16.98
C SER A 278 -5.18 -2.87 16.67
N ASP A 279 -4.05 -3.48 16.99
CA ASP A 279 -2.72 -2.99 16.60
C ASP A 279 -2.62 -2.70 15.10
N PHE A 280 -1.86 -1.66 14.72
CA PHE A 280 -1.62 -1.33 13.32
C PHE A 280 -0.98 -2.51 12.57
N GLN A 281 -1.57 -2.86 11.44
CA GLN A 281 -1.04 -3.84 10.50
C GLN A 281 -0.65 -3.16 9.19
N THR A 282 0.50 -3.53 8.66
CA THR A 282 0.94 -3.06 7.35
C THR A 282 0.09 -3.76 6.27
N VAL A 283 -0.69 -2.97 5.54
CA VAL A 283 -1.43 -3.46 4.39
C VAL A 283 -0.59 -3.21 3.15
N GLY A 284 -0.16 -4.31 2.52
CA GLY A 284 0.62 -4.25 1.29
C GLY A 284 -0.14 -3.57 0.15
N LEU A 285 0.51 -2.63 -0.53
CA LEU A 285 0.03 -2.01 -1.77
C LEU A 285 0.17 -2.91 -3.02
N THR A 286 0.69 -4.12 -2.85
CA THR A 286 0.84 -5.10 -3.93
C THR A 286 -0.53 -5.53 -4.42
N ARG A 287 -0.65 -5.86 -5.73
CA ARG A 287 -1.89 -6.40 -6.34
C ARG A 287 -2.51 -7.44 -5.41
N ALA A 288 -3.49 -7.01 -4.63
CA ALA A 288 -4.29 -7.91 -3.83
C ALA A 288 -5.11 -8.72 -4.84
N GLN A 289 -4.96 -10.04 -4.84
CA GLN A 289 -5.96 -10.88 -5.46
C GLN A 289 -7.27 -10.59 -4.74
N THR A 290 -8.27 -10.14 -5.49
CA THR A 290 -9.57 -9.86 -4.90
C THR A 290 -10.23 -11.19 -4.53
N PRO A 291 -11.13 -11.25 -3.54
CA PRO A 291 -11.92 -12.44 -3.25
C PRO A 291 -12.59 -13.03 -4.50
N GLU A 292 -12.99 -12.18 -5.43
CA GLU A 292 -13.59 -12.54 -6.71
C GLU A 292 -12.57 -13.21 -7.66
N THR A 293 -11.30 -12.80 -7.59
CA THR A 293 -10.21 -13.45 -8.33
C THR A 293 -10.07 -14.92 -7.89
N TYR A 294 -10.32 -15.22 -6.62
CA TYR A 294 -10.34 -16.58 -6.09
C TYR A 294 -11.57 -17.35 -6.56
N SER A 295 -12.76 -16.73 -6.52
CA SER A 295 -14.00 -17.36 -7.02
C SER A 295 -14.01 -17.64 -8.52
N LEU A 296 -13.19 -16.90 -9.29
CA LEU A 296 -13.04 -17.08 -10.73
C LEU A 296 -11.86 -18.02 -11.07
N ASP A 297 -11.12 -18.52 -10.08
CA ASP A 297 -10.07 -19.51 -10.33
C ASP A 297 -10.75 -20.87 -10.57
N PRO A 298 -10.67 -21.46 -11.78
CA PRO A 298 -11.25 -22.77 -12.06
C PRO A 298 -10.64 -23.90 -11.21
N ARG A 299 -9.54 -23.65 -10.50
CA ARG A 299 -8.97 -24.58 -9.51
C ARG A 299 -9.65 -24.49 -8.13
N SER A 300 -10.45 -23.46 -7.89
CA SER A 300 -11.19 -23.29 -6.64
C SER A 300 -12.45 -24.18 -6.57
N ASP A 301 -13.01 -24.56 -7.72
CA ASP A 301 -14.20 -25.40 -7.80
C ASP A 301 -13.90 -26.92 -7.67
N ASP A 302 -12.65 -27.34 -7.83
CA ASP A 302 -12.31 -28.75 -8.09
C ASP A 302 -11.71 -29.55 -6.91
N GLN A 303 -11.81 -29.08 -5.65
CA GLN A 303 -11.27 -29.89 -4.52
C GLN A 303 -12.17 -30.23 -3.35
N PHE A 304 -13.32 -29.61 -3.11
CA PHE A 304 -14.22 -30.07 -2.02
C PHE A 304 -15.70 -29.77 -2.32
N GLY A 305 -16.20 -30.35 -3.42
CA GLY A 305 -17.63 -30.47 -3.66
C GLY A 305 -18.20 -31.71 -2.94
N ALA A 306 -18.90 -31.48 -1.83
CA ALA A 306 -19.98 -32.31 -1.31
C ALA A 306 -19.73 -33.83 -1.16
N GLU A 307 -19.09 -34.26 -0.07
CA GLU A 307 -19.62 -35.42 0.66
C GLU A 307 -20.60 -34.90 1.71
N GLN A 308 -21.86 -35.33 1.59
CA GLN A 308 -22.94 -35.01 2.50
C GLN A 308 -22.61 -35.45 3.93
N ASP A 309 -23.12 -34.64 4.84
CA ASP A 309 -23.00 -34.60 6.30
C ASP A 309 -23.52 -35.87 7.05
N GLU A 310 -23.24 -37.10 6.62
CA GLU A 310 -23.83 -38.31 7.25
C GLU A 310 -22.91 -39.27 8.01
N ASP A 311 -21.58 -39.12 8.05
CA ASP A 311 -20.76 -40.16 8.75
C ASP A 311 -19.46 -39.66 9.43
N MET A 312 -19.41 -38.41 9.89
CA MET A 312 -18.29 -37.98 10.76
C MET A 312 -18.50 -38.43 12.21
N PRO A 313 -17.56 -39.18 12.82
CA PRO A 313 -17.63 -39.49 14.24
C PRO A 313 -17.55 -38.20 15.08
N PRO A 314 -18.26 -38.13 16.22
CA PRO A 314 -18.36 -36.91 17.03
C PRO A 314 -16.98 -36.45 17.49
N MET A 315 -16.74 -35.13 17.39
CA MET A 315 -15.46 -34.53 17.77
C MET A 315 -15.13 -34.82 19.24
N PRO A 316 -13.87 -35.18 19.55
CA PRO A 316 -13.43 -35.36 20.93
C PRO A 316 -13.50 -34.02 21.68
N PRO A 317 -13.80 -34.06 22.99
CA PRO A 317 -13.97 -32.84 23.78
C PRO A 317 -12.66 -32.03 23.84
N PRO A 318 -12.75 -30.69 23.96
CA PRO A 318 -11.60 -29.82 23.98
C PRO A 318 -10.67 -30.17 25.15
N VAL A 319 -9.39 -30.39 24.82
CA VAL A 319 -8.34 -30.66 25.80
C VAL A 319 -8.15 -29.40 26.64
N LYS A 320 -8.44 -29.52 27.94
CA LYS A 320 -8.08 -28.48 28.90
C LYS A 320 -6.57 -28.49 29.05
N VAL A 321 -5.93 -27.39 28.68
CA VAL A 321 -4.52 -27.15 28.98
C VAL A 321 -4.48 -26.64 30.43
N GLU A 322 -3.93 -27.44 31.34
CA GLU A 322 -3.51 -27.00 32.68
C GLU A 322 -2.20 -26.20 32.60
#